data_AF-A0A920NC86-F1
#
_entry.id   AF-A0A920NC86-F1
#
_cell.length_a   1.000
_cell.length_b   1.000
_cell.length_c   1.000
_cell.angle_alpha   90.00
_cell.angle_beta   90.00
_cell.angle_gamma   90.00
#
_symmetry.space_group_name_H-M   'P 1'
#
loop_
_entity.id
_entity.type
_entity.pdbx_description
1 polymer ?
#
loop_
_entity_poly.entity_id
_entity_poly.type
_entity_poly.pdbx_seq_one_letter_code
_entity_poly.pdbx_strand_id
1 'polypeptide(L)'
;MCLFYHNIFATGVAKVDHYDEIQDMIDMFRKNAFGNYKDILLEVEKSPAMIYWLDNNENHSDSVNENWGRELLELFTMGVGNYTETDVVNALEHLLGGPRT
;
A
#
# COMPACT_ATOMS: atom_id res chain seq x y z
N MET A 1 13.68 -13.35 -4.24
CA MET A 1 12.90 -12.17 -4.65
C MET A 1 11.71 -11.93 -3.73
N CYS A 2 10.76 -12.86 -3.59
CA CYS A 2 9.55 -12.63 -2.79
C CYS A 2 9.87 -12.32 -1.32
N LEU A 3 10.82 -13.03 -0.72
CA LEU A 3 11.25 -12.74 0.64
C LEU A 3 11.81 -11.31 0.81
N PHE A 4 12.50 -10.77 -0.20
CA PHE A 4 12.98 -9.39 -0.16
C PHE A 4 11.82 -8.39 -0.16
N TYR A 5 10.88 -8.54 -1.10
CA TYR A 5 9.72 -7.67 -1.16
C TYR A 5 8.78 -7.83 0.02
N HIS A 6 8.67 -9.03 0.59
CA HIS A 6 7.89 -9.27 1.79
C HIS A 6 8.53 -8.68 3.07
N ASN A 7 9.84 -8.46 3.07
CA ASN A 7 10.49 -7.67 4.14
C ASN A 7 10.22 -6.16 3.99
N ILE A 8 10.01 -5.68 2.77
CA ILE A 8 9.65 -4.27 2.52
C ILE A 8 8.16 -4.09 2.82
N PHE A 9 7.31 -4.82 2.14
CA PHE A 9 5.86 -4.81 2.26
C PHE A 9 5.41 -5.91 3.22
N ALA A 10 5.68 -5.70 4.50
CA ALA A 10 5.36 -6.68 5.54
C ALA A 10 3.85 -6.84 5.69
N THR A 11 3.36 -8.06 5.53
CA THR A 11 1.99 -8.48 5.86
C THR A 11 2.01 -9.86 6.50
N GLY A 12 0.93 -10.26 7.18
CA GLY A 12 0.89 -11.54 7.88
C GLY A 12 -0.50 -12.08 8.06
N VAL A 13 -0.63 -13.40 7.90
CA VAL A 13 -1.89 -14.16 8.05
C VAL A 13 -2.54 -13.92 9.41
N ALA A 14 -1.74 -13.73 10.47
CA ALA A 14 -2.27 -13.49 11.81
C ALA A 14 -3.15 -12.23 11.93
N LYS A 15 -2.95 -11.23 11.05
CA LYS A 15 -3.82 -10.05 10.95
C LYS A 15 -4.81 -10.18 9.81
N VAL A 16 -4.35 -10.56 8.61
CA VAL A 16 -5.21 -10.60 7.39
C VAL A 16 -6.28 -11.70 7.46
N ASP A 17 -6.03 -12.78 8.21
CA ASP A 17 -6.91 -13.94 8.42
C ASP A 17 -7.42 -14.62 7.13
N HIS A 18 -6.79 -14.34 5.99
CA HIS A 18 -7.09 -14.92 4.68
C HIS A 18 -5.78 -15.34 4.00
N TYR A 19 -5.58 -16.65 3.83
CA TYR A 19 -4.34 -17.19 3.29
C TYR A 19 -4.22 -16.97 1.77
N ASP A 20 -5.35 -16.97 1.05
CA ASP A 20 -5.40 -16.75 -0.40
C ASP A 20 -4.86 -15.36 -0.76
N GLU A 21 -5.24 -14.32 -0.01
CA GLU A 21 -4.79 -12.94 -0.23
C GLU A 21 -3.27 -12.76 -0.06
N ILE A 22 -2.69 -13.48 0.91
CA ILE A 22 -1.24 -13.50 1.11
C ILE A 22 -0.55 -14.25 -0.03
N GLN A 23 -1.15 -15.34 -0.52
CA GLN A 23 -0.63 -16.10 -1.65
C GLN A 23 -0.66 -15.27 -2.95
N ASP A 24 -1.75 -14.55 -3.20
CA ASP A 24 -1.90 -13.64 -4.33
C ASP A 24 -0.84 -12.51 -4.30
N MET A 25 -0.57 -11.96 -3.11
CA MET A 25 0.50 -10.96 -2.94
C MET A 25 1.89 -11.55 -3.24
N ILE A 26 2.16 -12.79 -2.84
CA ILE A 26 3.41 -13.49 -3.16
C ILE A 26 3.53 -13.73 -4.67
N ASP A 27 2.45 -14.14 -5.33
CA ASP A 27 2.43 -14.40 -6.77
C ASP A 27 2.57 -13.11 -7.59
N MET A 28 1.97 -12.02 -7.13
CA MET A 28 2.20 -10.68 -7.65
C MET A 28 3.69 -10.30 -7.56
N PHE A 29 4.35 -10.53 -6.42
CA PHE A 29 5.79 -10.30 -6.31
C PHE A 29 6.59 -11.19 -7.26
N ARG A 30 6.24 -12.46 -7.45
CA ARG A 30 6.94 -13.33 -8.42
C ARG A 30 6.85 -12.79 -9.84
N LYS A 31 5.68 -12.27 -10.21
CA LYS A 31 5.42 -11.72 -11.54
C LYS A 31 6.16 -10.40 -11.79
N ASN A 32 6.20 -9.52 -10.79
CA ASN A 32 6.68 -8.15 -10.95
C ASN A 32 8.07 -7.88 -10.37
N ALA A 33 8.71 -8.85 -9.70
CA ALA A 33 9.95 -8.67 -8.92
C ALA A 33 11.14 -8.04 -9.65
N PHE A 34 11.20 -8.10 -10.97
CA PHE A 34 12.27 -7.49 -11.77
C PHE A 34 11.78 -6.34 -12.66
N GLY A 35 10.53 -5.92 -12.46
CA GLY A 35 9.91 -4.80 -13.16
C GLY A 35 10.21 -3.46 -12.50
N ASN A 36 9.38 -2.48 -12.80
CA ASN A 36 9.48 -1.16 -12.20
C ASN A 36 8.97 -1.19 -10.76
N TYR A 37 9.71 -0.57 -9.83
CA TYR A 37 9.28 -0.44 -8.44
C TYR A 37 7.93 0.27 -8.30
N LYS A 38 7.66 1.27 -9.17
CA LYS A 38 6.37 1.95 -9.23
C LYS A 38 5.22 0.98 -9.48
N ASP A 39 5.41 0.02 -10.37
CA ASP A 39 4.35 -0.94 -10.71
C ASP A 39 4.11 -1.88 -9.53
N ILE A 40 5.17 -2.32 -8.85
CA ILE A 40 5.04 -3.13 -7.62
C ILE A 40 4.28 -2.35 -6.54
N LEU A 41 4.62 -1.07 -6.34
CA LEU A 41 3.96 -0.20 -5.37
C LEU A 41 2.46 -0.08 -5.65
N LEU A 42 2.08 0.14 -6.92
CA LEU A 42 0.68 0.25 -7.36
C LEU A 42 -0.09 -1.07 -7.23
N GLU A 43 0.58 -2.21 -7.38
CA GLU A 43 -0.04 -3.53 -7.19
C GLU A 43 -0.20 -3.88 -5.70
N VAL A 44 0.77 -3.53 -4.86
CA VAL A 44 0.68 -3.66 -3.39
C VAL A 44 -0.45 -2.80 -2.86
N GLU A 45 -0.58 -1.58 -3.36
CA GLU A 45 -1.66 -0.65 -2.99
C GLU A 45 -3.06 -1.25 -3.17
N LYS A 46 -3.25 -2.02 -4.24
CA LYS A 46 -4.54 -2.64 -4.57
C LYS A 46 -4.75 -3.99 -3.89
N SER A 47 -3.74 -4.53 -3.22
CA SER A 47 -3.81 -5.84 -2.59
C SER A 47 -4.73 -5.80 -1.37
N PRO A 48 -5.75 -6.68 -1.29
CA PRO A 48 -6.63 -6.75 -0.12
C PRO A 48 -5.85 -7.07 1.17
N ALA A 49 -4.77 -7.87 1.07
CA ALA A 49 -3.88 -8.14 2.19
C ALA A 49 -3.25 -6.85 2.76
N MET A 50 -2.80 -5.92 1.91
CA MET A 50 -2.19 -4.67 2.36
C MET A 50 -3.22 -3.67 2.87
N ILE A 51 -4.37 -3.59 2.20
CA ILE A 51 -5.49 -2.75 2.63
C ILE A 51 -5.94 -3.15 4.04
N TYR A 52 -6.06 -4.45 4.31
CA TYR A 52 -6.41 -4.93 5.64
C TYR A 52 -5.26 -4.76 6.65
N TRP A 53 -4.02 -5.02 6.23
CA TRP A 53 -2.84 -4.92 7.10
C TRP A 53 -2.67 -3.53 7.71
N LEU A 54 -3.07 -2.48 7.00
CA LEU A 54 -2.93 -1.08 7.42
C LEU A 54 -4.25 -0.45 7.84
N ASP A 55 -5.26 -1.29 8.10
CA ASP A 55 -6.58 -0.86 8.57
C ASP A 55 -7.25 0.16 7.61
N ASN A 56 -6.89 0.10 6.33
CA ASN A 56 -7.47 0.93 5.28
C ASN A 56 -8.88 0.54 4.89
N ASN A 57 -9.36 -0.63 5.32
CA ASN A 57 -10.76 -1.01 5.13
C ASN A 57 -11.72 -0.10 5.93
N GLU A 58 -11.23 0.55 6.99
CA GLU A 58 -12.02 1.46 7.83
C GLU A 58 -12.11 2.87 7.24
N ASN A 59 -11.52 3.10 6.06
CA ASN A 59 -11.66 4.35 5.32
C ASN A 59 -13.12 4.63 4.94
N HIS A 60 -13.65 5.78 5.33
CA HIS A 60 -14.98 6.24 4.91
C HIS A 60 -14.84 7.55 4.14
N SER A 61 -15.78 7.84 3.23
CA SER A 61 -15.77 9.08 2.44
C SER A 61 -15.64 10.34 3.31
N ASP A 62 -16.13 10.27 4.53
CA ASP A 62 -16.26 11.40 5.44
C ASP A 62 -15.05 11.55 6.39
N SER A 63 -14.18 10.53 6.44
CA SER A 63 -12.92 10.52 7.19
C SER A 63 -11.90 9.70 6.42
N VAL A 64 -11.21 10.36 5.48
CA VAL A 64 -10.11 9.73 4.76
C VAL A 64 -8.99 9.42 5.77
N ASN A 65 -8.60 8.16 5.84
CA ASN A 65 -7.48 7.67 6.63
C ASN A 65 -6.20 8.14 5.95
N GLU A 66 -5.78 9.34 6.34
CA GLU A 66 -4.54 9.96 5.85
C GLU A 66 -3.30 9.14 6.19
N ASN A 67 -3.40 8.18 7.13
CA ASN A 67 -2.28 7.31 7.48
C ASN A 67 -1.77 6.55 6.28
N TRP A 68 -2.61 6.14 5.34
CA TRP A 68 -2.09 5.38 4.20
C TRP A 68 -1.30 6.23 3.22
N GLY A 69 -1.77 7.44 2.91
CA GLY A 69 -0.98 8.40 2.12
C GLY A 69 0.36 8.70 2.81
N ARG A 70 0.32 8.81 4.14
CA ARG A 70 1.51 9.03 4.96
C ARG A 70 2.45 7.83 4.97
N GLU A 71 1.95 6.63 5.20
CA GLU A 71 2.69 5.37 5.23
C GLU A 71 3.29 5.04 3.86
N LEU A 72 2.58 5.32 2.77
CA LEU A 72 3.09 5.19 1.42
C LEU A 72 4.33 6.07 1.20
N LEU A 73 4.26 7.32 1.67
CA LEU A 73 5.35 8.28 1.57
C LEU A 73 6.49 7.96 2.54
N GLU A 74 6.19 7.56 3.76
CA GLU A 74 7.17 7.32 4.82
C GLU A 74 7.85 5.95 4.73
N LEU A 75 7.09 4.88 4.56
CA LEU A 75 7.58 3.51 4.67
C LEU A 75 8.10 2.97 3.34
N PHE A 76 7.50 3.38 2.21
CA PHE A 76 7.72 2.69 0.93
C PHE A 76 8.37 3.55 -0.14
N THR A 77 8.45 4.87 0.02
CA THR A 77 8.96 5.76 -1.06
C THR A 77 9.97 6.82 -0.58
N MET A 78 9.50 7.93 0.00
CA MET A 78 10.28 9.15 0.23
C MET A 78 11.00 9.15 1.57
N GLY A 79 10.49 8.43 2.56
CA GLY A 79 11.00 8.45 3.93
C GLY A 79 10.51 9.64 4.74
N VAL A 80 10.66 9.54 6.06
CA VAL A 80 10.21 10.55 7.03
C VAL A 80 10.88 11.90 6.77
N GLY A 81 10.06 12.96 6.69
CA GLY A 81 10.54 14.35 6.54
C GLY A 81 10.89 14.77 5.11
N ASN A 82 10.70 13.89 4.11
CA ASN A 82 10.98 14.19 2.69
C ASN A 82 9.72 14.45 1.85
N TYR A 83 8.56 14.64 2.49
CA TYR A 83 7.29 14.93 1.84
C TYR A 83 6.51 15.98 2.66
N THR A 84 5.55 16.64 2.04
CA THR A 84 4.70 17.65 2.67
C THR A 84 3.29 17.12 2.93
N GLU A 85 2.51 17.81 3.76
CA GLU A 85 1.11 17.47 3.97
C GLU A 85 0.29 17.52 2.66
N THR A 86 0.64 18.44 1.76
CA THR A 86 0.05 18.49 0.42
C THR A 86 0.33 17.22 -0.38
N ASP A 87 1.52 16.62 -0.23
CA ASP A 87 1.87 15.37 -0.91
C ASP A 87 1.07 14.18 -0.36
N VAL A 88 0.76 14.18 0.95
CA VAL A 88 -0.13 13.19 1.57
C VAL A 88 -1.52 13.25 0.95
N VAL A 89 -2.09 14.45 0.84
CA VAL A 89 -3.42 14.66 0.22
C VAL A 89 -3.40 14.22 -1.24
N ASN A 90 -2.39 14.61 -2.01
CA ASN A 90 -2.26 14.23 -3.42
C ASN A 90 -2.14 12.71 -3.60
N ALA A 91 -1.40 12.03 -2.71
CA ALA A 91 -1.27 10.58 -2.74
C ALA A 91 -2.61 9.89 -2.46
N LEU A 92 -3.37 10.39 -1.48
CA LEU A 92 -4.71 9.89 -1.15
C LEU A 92 -5.71 10.12 -2.29
N GLU A 93 -5.69 11.27 -2.94
CA GLU A 93 -6.56 11.55 -4.08
C GLU A 93 -6.31 10.59 -5.24
N HIS A 94 -5.04 10.29 -5.53
CA HIS A 94 -4.70 9.31 -6.56
C HIS A 94 -5.25 7.93 -6.21
N LEU A 95 -5.14 7.54 -4.93
CA LEU A 95 -5.62 6.26 -4.40
C LEU A 95 -7.12 6.07 -4.55
N LEU A 96 -7.87 7.15 -4.31
CA LEU A 96 -9.33 7.14 -4.26
C LEU A 96 -9.99 7.32 -5.64
N GLY A 97 -9.18 7.40 -6.72
CA GLY A 97 -9.67 7.51 -8.08
C GLY A 97 -9.83 8.94 -8.62
N GLY A 98 -9.15 9.92 -8.03
CA GLY A 98 -9.09 11.30 -8.50
C GLY A 98 -9.70 12.33 -7.53
N PRO A 99 -9.55 13.64 -7.84
CA PRO A 99 -9.88 14.71 -6.91
C PRO A 99 -11.37 14.69 -6.55
N ARG A 100 -11.67 14.74 -5.25
CA ARG A 100 -13.02 14.94 -4.74
C ARG A 100 -13.32 16.44 -4.79
N THR A 101 -13.98 16.87 -5.86
CA THR A 101 -14.54 18.23 -6.00
C THR A 101 -15.64 18.50 -5.00
#